data_AF-A0A923HJ01-F1
#
_entry.id   AF-A0A923HJ01-F1
#
_cell.length_a   1.000
_cell.length_b   1.000
_cell.length_c   1.000
_cell.angle_alpha   90.00
_cell.angle_beta   90.00
_cell.angle_gamma   90.00
#
_symmetry.space_group_name_H-M   'P 1'
#
loop_
_entity.id
_entity.type
_entity.pdbx_description
1 polymer ?
#
loop_
_entity_poly.entity_id
_entity_poly.type
_entity_poly.pdbx_seq_one_letter_code
_entity_poly.pdbx_strand_id
1 'polypeptide(L)'
;MKKIIFLIFILAAVSSTFGQSKWHEKQNNHFVAQAAKEYSLTEDQQEDLRQNRMEMVTAFISSNEKMKAGEITSEERKEITKEASKTFNSYFSQLAGKPYAEVAPFLKRMREELKNLK
;
A
#
# COMPACT_ATOMS: atom_id res chain seq x y z
N MET A 1 5.46 -28.80 11.25
CA MET A 1 6.78 -28.11 11.22
C MET A 1 6.99 -27.20 10.00
N LYS A 2 6.51 -27.52 8.79
CA LYS A 2 6.71 -26.67 7.59
C LYS A 2 5.85 -25.39 7.50
N LYS A 3 4.80 -25.27 8.33
CA LYS A 3 3.85 -24.13 8.30
C LYS A 3 4.18 -23.00 9.29
N ILE A 4 4.99 -23.27 10.32
CA ILE A 4 5.36 -22.26 11.33
C ILE A 4 6.53 -21.39 10.83
N ILE A 5 7.40 -21.96 9.97
CA ILE A 5 8.54 -21.25 9.41
C ILE A 5 8.09 -20.09 8.49
N PHE A 6 6.95 -20.23 7.82
CA PHE A 6 6.38 -19.14 7.00
C PHE A 6 5.86 -17.96 7.83
N LEU A 7 5.45 -18.18 9.08
CA LEU A 7 4.90 -17.12 9.92
C LEU A 7 6.00 -16.22 10.51
N ILE A 8 7.17 -16.79 10.79
CA ILE A 8 8.32 -16.07 11.37
C ILE A 8 9.02 -15.19 10.32
N PHE A 9 8.97 -15.57 9.04
CA PHE A 9 9.58 -14.78 7.95
C PHE A 9 8.81 -13.48 7.64
N ILE A 10 7.52 -13.39 8.02
CA ILE A 10 6.71 -12.18 7.85
C ILE A 10 7.03 -11.14 8.93
N LEU A 11 7.40 -11.58 10.14
CA LEU A 11 7.67 -10.69 11.28
C LEU A 11 9.08 -10.07 11.27
N ALA A 12 10.02 -10.62 10.50
CA ALA A 12 11.38 -10.07 10.39
C ALA A 12 11.52 -8.97 9.32
N ALA A 13 10.47 -8.65 8.56
CA ALA A 13 10.53 -7.68 7.47
C ALA A 13 10.23 -6.22 7.88
N VAL A 14 9.95 -5.95 9.16
CA VAL A 14 9.46 -4.63 9.62
C VAL A 14 10.56 -3.66 10.08
N SER A 15 11.85 -4.02 10.00
CA SER A 15 12.93 -3.20 10.57
C SER A 15 13.69 -2.31 9.57
N SER A 16 13.19 -2.07 8.35
CA SER A 16 13.87 -1.22 7.34
C SER A 16 13.15 0.07 6.96
N THR A 17 12.06 0.45 7.65
CA THR A 17 11.10 1.45 7.15
C THR A 17 11.46 2.93 7.37
N PHE A 18 12.74 3.30 7.48
CA PHE A 18 13.17 4.70 7.55
C PHE A 18 14.06 5.15 6.38
N GLY A 19 13.98 4.44 5.25
CA GLY A 19 14.69 4.77 4.00
C GLY A 19 13.77 4.93 2.79
N GLN A 20 12.48 5.22 2.99
CA GLN A 20 11.56 5.38 1.86
C GLN A 20 11.87 6.67 1.10
N SER A 21 11.80 6.62 -0.24
CA SER A 21 12.11 7.80 -1.04
C SER A 21 11.12 8.92 -0.72
N LYS A 22 11.61 10.16 -0.58
CA LYS A 22 10.79 11.37 -0.34
C LYS A 22 9.61 11.49 -1.31
N TRP A 23 9.76 10.92 -2.50
CA TRP A 23 8.72 10.85 -3.52
C TRP A 23 7.52 9.99 -3.09
N HIS A 24 7.74 8.81 -2.52
CA HIS A 24 6.65 7.94 -2.08
C HIS A 24 5.93 8.50 -0.86
N GLU A 25 6.67 9.11 0.07
CA GLU A 25 6.07 9.86 1.19
C GLU A 25 5.19 11.01 0.68
N LYS A 26 5.68 11.78 -0.29
CA LYS A 26 4.89 12.85 -0.92
C LYS A 26 3.60 12.33 -1.56
N GLN A 27 3.69 11.24 -2.33
CA GLN A 27 2.52 10.58 -2.91
C GLN A 27 1.55 10.09 -1.83
N ASN A 28 2.07 9.55 -0.73
CA ASN A 28 1.28 9.02 0.37
C ASN A 28 0.53 10.13 1.11
N ASN A 29 1.21 11.21 1.45
CA ASN A 29 0.61 12.37 2.09
C ASN A 29 -0.45 13.01 1.20
N HIS A 30 -0.20 13.11 -0.12
CA HIS A 30 -1.20 13.62 -1.05
C HIS A 30 -2.44 12.72 -1.09
N PHE A 31 -2.27 11.41 -1.18
CA PHE A 31 -3.38 10.45 -1.14
C PHE A 31 -4.21 10.60 0.13
N VAL A 32 -3.55 10.63 1.30
CA VAL A 32 -4.22 10.75 2.61
C VAL A 32 -4.99 12.06 2.69
N ALA A 33 -4.41 13.17 2.23
CA ALA A 33 -5.08 14.46 2.22
C ALA A 33 -6.35 14.47 1.34
N GLN A 34 -6.29 13.85 0.15
CA GLN A 34 -7.47 13.74 -0.72
C GLN A 34 -8.53 12.80 -0.14
N ALA A 35 -8.10 11.68 0.46
CA ALA A 35 -9.01 10.76 1.14
C ALA A 35 -9.70 11.41 2.34
N ALA A 36 -8.94 12.16 3.16
CA ALA A 36 -9.48 12.91 4.29
C ALA A 36 -10.53 13.92 3.86
N LYS A 37 -10.27 14.63 2.75
CA LYS A 37 -11.22 15.59 2.20
C LYS A 37 -12.49 14.93 1.66
N GLU A 38 -12.36 13.80 0.96
CA GLU A 38 -13.51 13.14 0.31
C GLU A 38 -14.36 12.33 1.27
N TYR A 39 -13.73 11.68 2.25
CA TYR A 39 -14.38 10.75 3.18
C TYR A 39 -14.45 11.28 4.62
N SER A 40 -14.06 12.54 4.85
CA SER A 40 -14.09 13.20 6.16
C SER A 40 -13.36 12.41 7.26
N LEU A 41 -12.16 11.91 6.94
CA LEU A 41 -11.38 11.08 7.86
C LEU A 41 -10.83 11.90 9.04
N THR A 42 -10.91 11.34 10.24
CA THR A 42 -10.29 11.90 11.45
C THR A 42 -8.76 11.87 11.37
N GLU A 43 -8.07 12.57 12.28
CA GLU A 43 -6.60 12.55 12.33
C GLU A 43 -6.04 11.14 12.56
N ASP A 44 -6.65 10.37 13.47
CA ASP A 44 -6.27 8.98 13.72
C ASP A 44 -6.45 8.11 12.47
N GLN A 45 -7.60 8.23 11.79
CA GLN A 45 -7.86 7.50 10.54
C GLN A 45 -6.88 7.88 9.42
N GLN A 46 -6.43 9.14 9.40
CA GLN A 46 -5.42 9.60 8.44
C GLN A 46 -4.04 8.99 8.72
N GLU A 47 -3.66 8.85 9.99
CA GLU A 47 -2.41 8.17 10.37
C GLU A 47 -2.45 6.68 10.04
N ASP A 48 -3.55 5.99 10.39
CA ASP A 48 -3.71 4.58 10.05
C ASP A 48 -3.70 4.36 8.54
N LEU A 49 -4.34 5.27 7.78
CA LEU A 49 -4.30 5.24 6.31
C LEU A 49 -2.89 5.48 5.76
N ARG A 50 -2.16 6.42 6.34
CA ARG A 50 -0.77 6.73 5.95
C ARG A 50 0.10 5.49 6.11
N GLN A 51 0.01 4.79 7.22
CA GLN A 51 0.78 3.57 7.49
C GLN A 51 0.37 2.42 6.56
N ASN A 52 -0.93 2.08 6.51
CA ASN A 52 -1.44 0.97 5.68
C ASN A 52 -1.13 1.14 4.19
N ARG A 53 -1.32 2.35 3.65
CA ARG A 53 -0.98 2.62 2.25
C ARG A 53 0.52 2.47 2.01
N MET A 54 1.34 2.85 2.98
CA MET A 54 2.78 2.79 2.85
C MET A 54 3.32 1.34 2.90
N GLU A 55 2.65 0.46 3.63
CA GLU A 55 2.92 -0.99 3.57
C GLU A 55 2.68 -1.54 2.16
N MET A 56 1.56 -1.19 1.52
CA MET A 56 1.28 -1.59 0.13
C MET A 56 2.36 -1.05 -0.84
N VAL A 57 2.76 0.21 -0.68
CA VAL A 57 3.83 0.82 -1.50
C VAL A 57 5.15 0.08 -1.29
N THR A 58 5.48 -0.28 -0.05
CA THR A 58 6.69 -1.04 0.30
C THR A 58 6.69 -2.43 -0.33
N ALA A 59 5.55 -3.13 -0.30
CA ALA A 59 5.39 -4.41 -0.98
C ALA A 59 5.64 -4.28 -2.49
N PHE A 60 5.20 -3.19 -3.12
CA PHE A 60 5.49 -2.92 -4.52
C PHE A 60 6.97 -2.63 -4.80
N ILE A 61 7.62 -1.81 -3.97
CA ILE A 61 9.05 -1.47 -4.14
C ILE A 61 9.91 -2.72 -3.94
N SER A 62 9.74 -3.40 -2.81
CA SER A 62 10.53 -4.58 -2.45
C SER A 62 10.33 -5.73 -3.45
N SER A 63 9.12 -5.98 -3.93
CA SER A 63 8.90 -7.02 -4.95
C SER A 63 9.56 -6.68 -6.29
N ASN A 64 9.63 -5.39 -6.67
CA ASN A 64 10.37 -4.98 -7.85
C ASN A 64 11.89 -5.13 -7.67
N GLU A 65 12.41 -4.81 -6.49
CA GLU A 65 13.84 -5.01 -6.16
C GLU A 65 14.21 -6.50 -6.19
N LYS A 66 13.42 -7.35 -5.53
CA LYS A 66 13.60 -8.81 -5.54
C LYS A 66 13.53 -9.40 -6.95
N MET A 67 12.59 -8.93 -7.77
CA MET A 67 12.49 -9.38 -9.16
C MET A 67 13.72 -8.96 -9.97
N LYS A 68 14.22 -7.73 -9.79
CA LYS A 68 15.45 -7.25 -10.46
C LYS A 68 16.69 -8.04 -10.01
N ALA A 69 16.72 -8.46 -8.75
CA ALA A 69 17.77 -9.31 -8.20
C ALA A 69 17.65 -10.79 -8.64
N GLY A 70 16.56 -11.18 -9.32
CA GLY A 70 16.30 -12.56 -9.71
C GLY A 70 15.85 -13.47 -8.56
N GLU A 71 15.49 -12.89 -7.41
CA GLU A 71 15.03 -13.63 -6.23
C GLU A 71 13.58 -14.12 -6.37
N ILE A 72 12.77 -13.43 -7.18
CA ILE A 72 11.40 -13.82 -7.49
C ILE A 72 11.11 -13.68 -8.99
N THR A 73 10.17 -14.47 -9.47
CA THR A 73 9.63 -14.45 -10.83
C THR A 73 8.65 -13.28 -11.04
N SER A 74 8.30 -13.01 -12.30
CA SER A 74 7.27 -12.03 -12.65
C SER A 74 5.90 -12.42 -12.09
N GLU A 75 5.60 -13.72 -12.07
CA GLU A 75 4.38 -14.32 -11.54
C GLU A 75 4.28 -14.13 -10.03
N GLU A 76 5.36 -14.40 -9.29
CA GLU A 76 5.41 -14.17 -7.84
C GLU A 76 5.27 -12.68 -7.51
N ARG A 77 5.95 -11.80 -8.24
CA ARG A 77 5.76 -10.35 -8.10
C ARG A 77 4.30 -9.95 -8.33
N LYS A 78 3.65 -10.50 -9.36
CA LYS A 78 2.24 -10.21 -9.66
C LYS A 78 1.33 -10.62 -8.50
N GLU A 79 1.53 -11.79 -7.91
CA GLU A 79 0.71 -12.22 -6.77
C GLU A 79 0.99 -11.40 -5.51
N ILE A 80 2.24 -11.06 -5.21
CA ILE A 80 2.59 -10.17 -4.07
C ILE A 80 1.89 -8.81 -4.20
N THR A 81 2.01 -8.18 -5.38
CA THR A 81 1.44 -6.84 -5.62
C THR A 81 -0.08 -6.85 -5.65
N LYS A 82 -0.69 -7.93 -6.15
CA LYS A 82 -2.14 -8.15 -6.15
C LYS A 82 -2.68 -8.33 -4.73
N GLU A 83 -2.02 -9.14 -3.90
CA GLU A 83 -2.46 -9.35 -2.51
C GLU A 83 -2.31 -8.06 -1.70
N ALA A 84 -1.18 -7.35 -1.84
CA ALA A 84 -0.99 -6.05 -1.19
C ALA A 84 -2.07 -5.04 -1.60
N SER A 85 -2.41 -4.97 -2.90
CA SER A 85 -3.49 -4.09 -3.39
C SER A 85 -4.85 -4.49 -2.85
N LYS A 86 -5.14 -5.80 -2.77
CA LYS A 86 -6.40 -6.32 -2.26
C LYS A 86 -6.57 -6.00 -0.78
N THR A 87 -5.54 -6.24 0.04
CA THR A 87 -5.52 -5.89 1.46
C THR A 87 -5.76 -4.40 1.67
N PHE A 88 -5.01 -3.55 0.95
CA PHE A 88 -5.20 -2.11 1.04
C PHE A 88 -6.60 -1.65 0.60
N ASN A 89 -7.10 -2.16 -0.54
CA ASN A 89 -8.42 -1.78 -1.04
C ASN A 89 -9.55 -2.20 -0.09
N SER A 90 -9.42 -3.38 0.53
CA SER A 90 -10.36 -3.85 1.56
C SER A 90 -10.32 -2.95 2.79
N TYR A 91 -9.12 -2.65 3.29
CA TYR A 91 -8.92 -1.73 4.41
C TYR A 91 -9.51 -0.34 4.10
N PHE A 92 -9.20 0.23 2.93
CA PHE A 92 -9.67 1.56 2.54
C PHE A 92 -11.20 1.63 2.44
N SER A 93 -11.83 0.60 1.87
CA SER A 93 -13.28 0.46 1.81
C SER A 93 -13.91 0.46 3.22
N GLN A 94 -13.30 -0.28 4.16
CA GLN A 94 -13.74 -0.31 5.56
C GLN A 94 -13.54 1.03 6.25
N LEU A 95 -12.36 1.65 6.10
CA LEU A 95 -12.01 2.94 6.68
C LEU A 95 -12.96 4.05 6.21
N ALA A 96 -13.27 4.07 4.92
CA ALA A 96 -14.20 5.02 4.31
C ALA A 96 -15.68 4.75 4.70
N GLY A 97 -15.99 3.57 5.26
CA GLY A 97 -17.36 3.16 5.55
C GLY A 97 -18.21 2.98 4.28
N LYS A 98 -17.58 2.64 3.15
CA LYS A 98 -18.20 2.57 1.83
C LYS A 98 -17.91 1.23 1.14
N PRO A 99 -18.85 0.67 0.35
CA PRO A 99 -18.55 -0.52 -0.44
C PRO A 99 -17.46 -0.23 -1.49
N TYR A 100 -16.72 -1.25 -1.89
CA TYR A 100 -15.60 -1.10 -2.83
C TYR A 100 -16.00 -0.38 -4.12
N ALA A 101 -17.21 -0.63 -4.64
CA ALA A 101 -17.72 -0.01 -5.85
C ALA A 101 -17.81 1.53 -5.75
N GLU A 102 -18.07 2.08 -4.54
CA GLU A 102 -18.14 3.52 -4.30
C GLU A 102 -16.74 4.15 -4.14
N VAL A 103 -15.76 3.42 -3.60
CA VAL A 103 -14.38 3.92 -3.43
C VAL A 103 -13.51 3.67 -4.67
N ALA A 104 -13.88 2.75 -5.55
CA ALA A 104 -13.11 2.42 -6.75
C ALA A 104 -12.86 3.62 -7.68
N PRO A 105 -13.81 4.54 -7.93
CA PRO A 105 -13.57 5.75 -8.69
C PRO A 105 -12.48 6.64 -8.07
N PHE A 106 -12.48 6.81 -6.75
CA PHE A 106 -11.45 7.55 -6.02
C PHE A 106 -10.07 6.90 -6.21
N LEU A 107 -9.98 5.59 -5.98
CA LEU A 107 -8.72 4.85 -6.13
C LEU A 107 -8.16 4.96 -7.55
N LYS A 108 -9.03 4.87 -8.57
CA LYS A 108 -8.65 5.05 -9.97
C LYS A 108 -8.13 6.47 -10.24
N ARG A 109 -8.84 7.50 -9.76
CA ARG A 109 -8.44 8.90 -9.90
C ARG A 109 -7.08 9.16 -9.25
N MET A 110 -6.91 8.71 -8.01
CA MET A 110 -5.64 8.80 -7.29
C MET A 110 -4.49 8.12 -8.01
N ARG A 111 -4.72 6.96 -8.64
CA ARG A 111 -3.67 6.30 -9.41
C ARG A 111 -3.15 7.16 -10.56
N GLU A 112 -4.01 7.92 -11.24
CA GLU A 112 -3.60 8.79 -12.35
C GLU A 112 -2.99 10.11 -11.85
N GLU A 113 -3.55 10.72 -10.81
CA GLU A 113 -3.01 11.94 -10.21
C GLU A 113 -1.60 11.72 -9.64
N LEU A 114 -1.39 10.62 -8.93
CA LEU A 114 -0.11 10.33 -8.27
C LEU A 114 1.03 10.04 -9.25
N LYS A 115 0.74 9.55 -10.47
CA LYS A 115 1.76 9.40 -11.52
C LYS A 115 2.30 10.75 -12.01
N ASN A 116 1.46 11.78 -11.95
CA ASN A 116 1.72 13.11 -12.51
C ASN A 116 1.98 14.16 -11.42
N LEU A 117 2.14 13.73 -10.16
CA LEU A 117 2.39 14.63 -9.04
C LEU A 117 3.70 15.39 -9.30
N LYS A 118 3.69 16.71 -9.19
CA LYS A 118 4.90 17.54 -9.36
C LYS A 118 5.47 17.90 -8.01
#